data_AF-A0A1I2I5T9-F1
#
_entry.id   AF-A0A1I2I5T9-F1
#
_cell.length_a   1.000
_cell.length_b   1.000
_cell.length_c   1.000
_cell.angle_alpha   90.00
_cell.angle_beta   90.00
_cell.angle_gamma   90.00
#
_symmetry.space_group_name_H-M   'P 1'
#
loop_
_entity.id
_entity.type
_entity.pdbx_description
1 polymer ?
#
loop_
_entity_poly.entity_id
_entity_poly.type
_entity_poly.pdbx_seq_one_letter_code
_entity_poly.pdbx_strand_id
1 'polypeptide(L)'
;MNQKLADQLRLELQAFTRLDTSSKLKSITEAYNRILGIVQAMMLSSDKPDIHARAWNLLNNDAYKALSDVQEGLTGNLAELKSKISQVGELLLQPKA
;
A
#
# COMPACT_ATOMS: atom_id res chain seq x y z
N MET A 1 -10.17 -11.52 10.60
CA MET A 1 -9.74 -10.26 9.94
C MET A 1 -10.27 -9.07 10.72
N ASN A 2 -9.40 -8.16 11.16
CA ASN A 2 -9.78 -7.02 12.00
C ASN A 2 -10.43 -5.91 11.16
N GLN A 3 -11.73 -5.70 11.32
CA GLN A 3 -12.53 -4.79 10.50
C GLN A 3 -12.07 -3.33 10.60
N LYS A 4 -11.56 -2.91 11.77
CA LYS A 4 -10.97 -1.57 11.95
C LYS A 4 -9.74 -1.35 11.07
N LEU A 5 -8.85 -2.34 10.99
CA LEU A 5 -7.66 -2.24 10.14
C LEU A 5 -8.02 -2.23 8.65
N ALA A 6 -9.06 -2.99 8.26
CA ALA A 6 -9.55 -2.99 6.88
C ALA A 6 -10.12 -1.62 6.46
N ASP A 7 -10.89 -0.97 7.35
CA ASP A 7 -11.43 0.36 7.08
C ASP A 7 -10.32 1.43 7.08
N GLN A 8 -9.34 1.34 7.98
CA GLN A 8 -8.16 2.21 7.95
C GLN A 8 -7.37 2.04 6.65
N LEU A 9 -7.16 0.80 6.20
CA LEU A 9 -6.47 0.54 4.93
C LEU A 9 -7.22 1.16 3.75
N ARG A 10 -8.56 1.03 3.70
CA ARG A 10 -9.38 1.67 2.65
C ARG A 10 -9.19 3.19 2.61
N LEU A 11 -9.19 3.84 3.77
CA LEU A 11 -9.01 5.29 3.87
C LEU A 11 -7.62 5.73 3.40
N GLU A 12 -6.56 5.05 3.83
CA GLU A 12 -5.20 5.37 3.40
C GLU A 12 -4.97 5.10 1.92
N LEU A 13 -5.52 4.01 1.36
CA LEU A 13 -5.48 3.74 -0.07
C LEU A 13 -6.18 4.84 -0.87
N GLN A 14 -7.37 5.27 -0.42
CA GLN A 14 -8.10 6.37 -1.07
C GLN A 14 -7.31 7.68 -0.99
N ALA A 15 -6.68 7.97 0.14
CA ALA A 15 -5.81 9.14 0.28
C ALA A 15 -4.59 9.06 -0.64
N PHE A 16 -3.96 7.89 -0.75
CA PHE A 16 -2.79 7.67 -1.59
C PHE A 16 -3.08 7.86 -3.08
N THR A 17 -4.22 7.36 -3.57
CA THR A 17 -4.60 7.51 -4.99
C THR A 17 -4.75 8.96 -5.44
N ARG A 18 -5.07 9.86 -4.51
CA ARG A 18 -5.19 11.31 -4.75
C ARG A 18 -3.85 12.04 -4.83
N LEU A 19 -2.74 11.43 -4.38
CA LEU A 19 -1.41 12.01 -4.50
C LEU A 19 -0.97 11.99 -5.97
N ASP A 20 -0.41 13.08 -6.47
CA ASP A 20 0.02 13.20 -7.86
C ASP A 20 1.51 13.58 -7.95
N THR A 21 2.04 13.76 -9.16
CA THR A 21 3.46 14.07 -9.37
C THR A 21 3.87 15.45 -8.85
N SER A 22 2.92 16.36 -8.61
CA SER A 22 3.15 17.65 -7.94
C SER A 22 3.13 17.55 -6.41
N SER A 23 2.68 16.42 -5.85
CA SER A 23 2.72 16.16 -4.41
C SER A 23 4.17 16.06 -3.93
N LYS A 24 4.44 16.58 -2.73
CA LYS A 24 5.78 16.51 -2.13
C LYS A 24 6.19 15.04 -1.92
N LEU A 25 7.42 14.69 -2.27
CA LEU A 25 8.01 13.35 -2.05
C LEU A 25 7.81 12.84 -0.62
N LYS A 26 7.91 13.76 0.37
CA LYS A 26 7.64 13.45 1.78
C LYS A 26 6.22 12.94 2.00
N SER A 27 5.22 13.56 1.37
CA SER A 27 3.81 13.14 1.49
C SER A 27 3.54 11.77 0.86
N ILE A 28 4.19 11.46 -0.26
CA ILE A 28 4.11 10.14 -0.91
C ILE A 28 4.73 9.07 0.00
N THR A 29 5.92 9.34 0.53
CA THR A 29 6.63 8.43 1.43
C THR A 29 5.87 8.20 2.74
N GLU A 30 5.31 9.26 3.34
CA GLU A 30 4.51 9.15 4.55
C GLU A 30 3.22 8.35 4.34
N ALA A 31 2.52 8.57 3.22
CA ALA A 31 1.32 7.81 2.90
C ALA A 31 1.63 6.32 2.65
N TYR A 32 2.74 6.04 1.95
CA TYR A 32 3.23 4.67 1.78
C TYR A 32 3.53 4.00 3.13
N ASN A 33 4.24 4.68 4.03
CA ASN A 33 4.58 4.14 5.35
C ASN A 33 3.35 3.89 6.23
N ARG A 34 2.30 4.72 6.12
CA ARG A 34 1.03 4.47 6.80
C ARG A 34 0.36 3.18 6.31
N ILE A 35 0.33 2.97 5.00
CA ILE A 35 -0.20 1.73 4.40
C ILE A 35 0.62 0.52 4.87
N LEU A 36 1.96 0.62 4.83
CA LEU A 36 2.87 -0.43 5.32
C LEU A 36 2.56 -0.83 6.77
N GLY A 37 2.40 0.15 7.66
CA GLY A 37 2.10 -0.09 9.07
C GLY A 37 0.75 -0.80 9.27
N ILE A 38 -0.28 -0.43 8.50
CA ILE A 38 -1.60 -1.09 8.58
C ILE A 38 -1.50 -2.54 8.08
N VAL A 39 -0.81 -2.80 6.97
CA VAL A 39 -0.63 -4.15 6.43
C VAL A 39 0.15 -5.05 7.41
N GLN A 40 1.18 -4.51 8.08
CA GLN A 40 1.88 -5.22 9.16
C GLN A 40 0.97 -5.55 10.33
N ALA A 41 0.16 -4.60 10.79
CA ALA A 41 -0.80 -4.84 11.87
C ALA A 41 -1.83 -5.91 11.48
N MET A 42 -2.24 -5.93 10.21
CA MET A 42 -3.16 -6.95 9.68
C MET A 42 -2.52 -8.33 9.66
N MET A 43 -1.23 -8.45 9.28
CA MET A 43 -0.47 -9.70 9.34
C MET A 43 -0.43 -10.31 10.75
N LEU A 44 -0.18 -9.48 11.77
CA LEU A 44 -0.11 -9.92 13.16
C LEU A 44 -1.47 -10.41 13.71
N SER A 45 -2.57 -10.09 13.03
CA SER A 45 -3.93 -10.30 13.52
C SER A 45 -4.74 -11.34 12.72
N SER A 46 -4.14 -12.15 11.84
CA SER A 46 -4.91 -12.86 10.79
C SER A 46 -4.71 -14.37 10.68
N ASP A 47 -5.82 -15.06 10.41
CA ASP A 47 -5.94 -16.48 10.06
C ASP A 47 -5.56 -16.83 8.61
N LYS A 48 -5.18 -15.86 7.76
CA LYS A 48 -4.88 -16.07 6.32
C LYS A 48 -3.44 -15.72 5.92
N PRO A 49 -2.43 -16.42 6.45
CA PRO A 49 -1.02 -16.05 6.30
C PRO A 49 -0.59 -15.91 4.83
N ASP A 50 -1.12 -16.73 3.91
CA ASP A 50 -0.72 -16.70 2.50
C ASP A 50 -1.10 -15.40 1.77
N ILE A 51 -2.34 -14.92 1.97
CA ILE A 51 -2.81 -13.68 1.33
C ILE A 51 -2.03 -12.49 1.90
N HIS A 52 -1.79 -12.50 3.21
CA HIS A 52 -1.02 -11.46 3.85
C HIS A 52 0.45 -11.47 3.44
N ALA A 53 1.08 -12.63 3.29
CA ALA A 53 2.45 -12.75 2.80
C ALA A 53 2.60 -12.24 1.36
N ARG A 54 1.61 -12.52 0.49
CA ARG A 54 1.57 -11.95 -0.87
C ARG A 54 1.45 -10.43 -0.86
N ALA A 55 0.50 -9.90 -0.09
CA ALA A 55 0.33 -8.46 0.06
C ALA A 55 1.59 -7.79 0.65
N TRP A 56 2.24 -8.44 1.61
CA TRP A 56 3.49 -7.98 2.20
C TRP A 56 4.64 -7.94 1.20
N ASN A 57 4.86 -9.03 0.44
CA ASN A 57 5.91 -9.06 -0.58
C ASN A 57 5.69 -7.99 -1.65
N LEU A 58 4.43 -7.79 -2.07
CA LEU A 58 4.09 -6.80 -3.07
C LEU A 58 4.30 -5.37 -2.56
N LEU A 59 4.05 -5.11 -1.27
CA LEU A 59 4.36 -3.81 -0.69
C LEU A 59 5.87 -3.66 -0.47
N ASN A 60 6.47 -4.54 0.33
CA ASN A 60 7.85 -4.41 0.83
C ASN A 60 8.94 -4.53 -0.23
N ASN A 61 8.71 -5.25 -1.34
CA ASN A 61 9.68 -5.37 -2.42
C ASN A 61 9.29 -4.50 -3.61
N ASP A 62 8.14 -4.82 -4.19
CA ASP A 62 7.69 -4.27 -5.46
C ASP A 62 7.32 -2.79 -5.35
N ALA A 63 6.47 -2.43 -4.38
CA ALA A 63 6.03 -1.05 -4.19
C ALA A 63 7.15 -0.21 -3.57
N TYR A 64 7.99 -0.79 -2.70
CA TYR A 64 9.18 -0.11 -2.17
C TYR A 64 10.16 0.30 -3.28
N LYS A 65 10.39 -0.57 -4.27
CA LYS A 65 11.22 -0.22 -5.42
C LYS A 65 10.66 0.97 -6.20
N ALA A 66 9.36 0.93 -6.52
CA ALA A 66 8.71 2.04 -7.21
C ALA A 66 8.74 3.35 -6.39
N LEU A 67 8.65 3.27 -5.06
CA LEU A 67 8.83 4.43 -4.18
C LEU A 67 10.26 4.97 -4.24
N SER A 68 11.28 4.10 -4.21
CA SER A 68 12.69 4.49 -4.34
C SER A 68 12.93 5.22 -5.66
N ASP A 69 12.43 4.68 -6.77
CA ASP A 69 12.56 5.31 -8.08
C ASP A 69 11.90 6.70 -8.12
N VAL A 70 10.71 6.84 -7.50
CA VAL A 70 10.03 8.14 -7.35
C VAL A 70 10.88 9.12 -6.53
N GLN A 71 11.52 8.66 -5.45
CA GLN A 71 12.42 9.46 -4.62
C GLN A 71 13.69 9.90 -5.36
N GLU A 72 14.15 9.11 -6.32
CA GLU A 72 15.27 9.44 -7.22
C GLU A 72 14.88 10.39 -8.37
N GLY A 73 13.60 10.78 -8.47
CA GLY A 73 13.11 11.70 -9.49
C GLY A 73 12.52 11.02 -10.72
N LEU A 74 12.42 9.68 -10.74
CA LEU A 74 11.71 8.92 -11.78
C LEU A 74 10.20 8.99 -11.54
N THR A 75 9.64 10.19 -11.70
CA THR A 75 8.21 10.48 -11.45
C THR A 75 7.24 9.64 -12.28
N GLY A 76 7.70 9.02 -13.38
CA GLY A 76 6.97 8.01 -14.15
C GLY A 76 6.57 6.77 -13.32
N ASN A 77 7.33 6.45 -12.27
CA ASN A 77 7.07 5.28 -11.42
C ASN A 77 6.00 5.54 -10.34
N LEU A 78 5.45 6.76 -10.25
CA LEU A 78 4.31 7.04 -9.36
C LEU A 78 3.06 6.27 -9.79
N ALA A 79 2.83 6.13 -11.10
CA ALA A 79 1.71 5.33 -11.62
C ALA A 79 1.87 3.84 -11.25
N GLU A 80 3.10 3.33 -11.35
CA GLU A 80 3.43 1.96 -10.96
C GLU A 80 3.26 1.75 -9.45
N LEU A 81 3.75 2.68 -8.62
CA LEU A 81 3.58 2.67 -7.19
C LEU A 81 2.10 2.63 -6.79
N LYS A 82 1.26 3.48 -7.40
CA LYS A 82 -0.19 3.47 -7.18
C LYS A 82 -0.84 2.15 -7.58
N SER A 83 -0.44 1.58 -8.72
CA SER A 83 -0.96 0.31 -9.19
C SER A 83 -0.66 -0.82 -8.21
N LYS A 84 0.60 -0.93 -7.74
CA LYS A 84 1.02 -1.93 -6.76
C LYS A 84 0.29 -1.76 -5.43
N ILE A 85 0.18 -0.54 -4.93
CA ILE A 85 -0.58 -0.25 -3.69
C ILE A 85 -2.07 -0.62 -3.84
N SER A 86 -2.67 -0.37 -5.01
CA SER A 86 -4.05 -0.76 -5.29
C SER A 86 -4.23 -2.28 -5.26
N GLN A 87 -3.30 -3.04 -5.84
CA GLN A 87 -3.30 -4.51 -5.78
C GLN A 87 -3.24 -5.05 -4.34
N VAL A 88 -2.49 -4.39 -3.45
CA VAL A 88 -2.51 -4.75 -2.01
C VAL A 88 -3.90 -4.55 -1.42
N GLY A 89 -4.57 -3.45 -1.76
CA GLY A 89 -5.95 -3.20 -1.40
C GLY A 89 -6.88 -4.31 -1.89
N GLU A 90 -6.76 -4.72 -3.14
CA GLU A 90 -7.57 -5.81 -3.70
C GLU A 90 -7.33 -7.13 -2.98
N LEU A 91 -6.07 -7.51 -2.74
CA LEU A 91 -5.72 -8.75 -2.05
C LEU A 91 -6.28 -8.79 -0.61
N LEU A 92 -6.18 -7.68 0.11
CA LEU A 92 -6.53 -7.63 1.52
C LEU A 92 -8.00 -7.28 1.76
N LEU A 93 -8.64 -6.50 0.90
CA LEU A 93 -9.97 -5.95 1.12
C LEU A 93 -11.07 -6.58 0.26
N GLN A 94 -10.72 -7.53 -0.62
CA GLN A 94 -11.70 -8.27 -1.40
C GLN A 94 -12.78 -8.88 -0.48
N PRO A 95 -14.07 -8.65 -0.77
CA PRO A 95 -15.13 -9.37 -0.08
C PRO A 95 -14.98 -10.87 -0.38
N LYS A 96 -15.24 -11.71 0.63
CA LYS A 96 -15.50 -13.13 0.38
C LYS A 96 -16.57 -13.20 -0.72
N ALA A 97 -16.22 -13.73 -1.89
CA ALA A 97 -17.21 -14.35 -2.76
C ALA A 97 -17.85 -15.53 -2.02
#